data_AF-A0A345CT33-F1
#
_entry.id   AF-A0A345CT33-F1
#
_cell.length_a   1.000
_cell.length_b   1.000
_cell.length_c   1.000
_cell.angle_alpha   90.00
_cell.angle_beta   90.00
_cell.angle_gamma   90.00
#
_symmetry.space_group_name_H-M   'P 1'
#
loop_
_entity.id
_entity.type
_entity.pdbx_description
1 polymer ?
#
loop_
_entity_poly.entity_id
_entity_poly.type
_entity_poly.pdbx_seq_one_letter_code
_entity_poly.pdbx_strand_id
1 'polypeptide(L)' 'MSYLYSMKTKGFYPAGEEEQQPYIEAATLPDDRQAISDEDYAAFFNPPDGCYGVFDEAGPYLDG' A
#
# COMPACT_ATOMS: atom_id res chain seq x y z
N MET A 1 5.64 10.02 5.78
CA MET A 1 6.28 9.26 4.68
C MET A 1 5.13 8.68 3.91
N SER A 2 4.80 9.19 2.74
CA SER A 2 3.52 8.84 2.12
C SER A 2 3.62 7.53 1.34
N TYR A 3 2.55 6.74 1.38
CA TYR A 3 2.46 5.46 0.70
C TYR A 3 1.32 5.45 -0.30
N LEU A 4 1.49 4.61 -1.32
CA LEU A 4 0.49 4.28 -2.31
C LEU A 4 0.21 2.78 -2.22
N TYR A 5 -1.00 2.36 -2.56
CA TYR A 5 -1.32 0.94 -2.77
C TYR A 5 -1.89 0.71 -4.16
N SER A 6 -1.72 -0.50 -4.69
CA SER A 6 -2.30 -0.91 -5.98
C SER A 6 -3.17 -2.14 -5.78
N MET A 7 -4.38 -2.10 -6.33
CA MET A 7 -5.32 -3.22 -6.31
C MET A 7 -4.85 -4.34 -7.25
N LYS A 8 -4.27 -3.98 -8.40
CA LYS A 8 -3.74 -4.95 -9.39
C LYS A 8 -2.65 -5.83 -8.82
N THR A 9 -1.75 -5.25 -8.02
CA THR A 9 -0.59 -5.95 -7.46
C THR A 9 -0.78 -6.40 -6.03
N LYS A 10 -1.84 -5.93 -5.35
CA LYS A 10 -2.08 -6.10 -3.91
C LYS A 10 -0.85 -5.71 -3.09
N GLY A 11 -0.22 -4.61 -3.47
CA GLY A 11 1.06 -4.16 -2.93
C GLY A 11 1.06 -2.70 -2.54
N PHE A 12 1.98 -2.36 -1.63
CA PHE A 12 2.26 -0.99 -1.21
C PHE A 12 3.56 -0.48 -1.86
N TYR A 13 3.59 0.82 -2.15
CA TYR A 13 4.65 1.50 -2.87
C TYR A 13 4.96 2.84 -2.21
N PRO A 14 6.22 3.31 -2.27
CA PRO A 14 6.55 4.64 -1.81
C PRO A 14 5.92 5.72 -2.70
N ALA A 15 5.48 6.83 -2.12
CA ALA A 15 4.94 7.96 -2.87
C ALA A 15 6.02 8.94 -3.36
N GLY A 16 7.26 8.87 -2.84
CA GLY A 16 8.36 9.75 -3.26
C GLY A 16 8.85 9.47 -4.67
N GLU A 17 9.17 10.52 -5.43
CA GLU A 17 9.62 10.41 -6.83
C GLU A 17 10.94 9.61 -6.95
N GLU A 18 11.93 9.90 -6.11
CA GLU A 18 13.21 9.19 -6.10
C GLU A 18 13.06 7.72 -5.72
N GLU A 19 12.15 7.41 -4.78
CA GLU A 19 11.87 6.05 -4.32
C GLU A 19 11.09 5.24 -5.37
N GLN A 20 10.36 5.91 -6.26
CA GLN A 20 9.65 5.28 -7.37
C GLN A 20 10.56 4.96 -8.56
N GLN A 21 11.72 5.62 -8.68
CA GLN A 21 12.63 5.48 -9.82
C GLN A 21 12.96 4.02 -10.18
N PRO A 22 13.28 3.11 -9.23
CA PRO A 22 13.57 1.71 -9.56
C PRO A 22 12.37 0.98 -10.21
N TYR A 23 11.14 1.33 -9.82
CA TYR A 23 9.93 0.74 -10.38
C TYR A 23 9.62 1.30 -11.77
N ILE A 24 9.93 2.59 -12.01
CA ILE A 24 9.82 3.24 -13.33
C ILE A 24 10.77 2.57 -14.31
N GLU A 25 12.05 2.46 -13.95
CA GLU A 25 13.10 1.88 -14.79
C GLU A 25 12.82 0.41 -15.13
N ALA A 26 12.26 -0.34 -14.18
CA ALA A 26 11.84 -1.72 -14.39
C ALA A 26 10.49 -1.86 -15.11
N ALA A 27 9.78 -0.77 -15.39
CA ALA A 27 8.39 -0.77 -15.89
C ALA A 27 7.44 -1.63 -15.04
N THR A 28 7.65 -1.67 -13.73
CA THR A 28 6.86 -2.46 -12.75
C THR A 28 5.94 -1.59 -11.89
N LEU A 29 5.95 -0.28 -12.10
CA LEU A 29 5.21 0.70 -11.32
C LEU A 29 3.71 0.71 -11.72
N PRO A 30 2.76 0.20 -10.91
CA PRO A 30 1.39 -0.12 -11.35
C PRO A 30 0.47 1.10 -11.52
N ASP A 31 -0.17 1.29 -12.68
CA ASP A 31 -0.93 2.52 -13.01
C ASP A 31 -2.15 2.83 -12.12
N ASP A 32 -2.63 1.88 -11.32
CA ASP A 32 -3.82 1.99 -10.47
C ASP A 32 -3.51 2.41 -9.01
N ARG A 33 -2.31 2.96 -8.77
CA ARG A 33 -1.89 3.39 -7.43
C ARG A 33 -2.84 4.43 -6.83
N GLN A 34 -3.24 4.21 -5.59
CA GLN A 34 -4.07 5.11 -4.78
C GLN A 34 -3.34 5.48 -3.50
N ALA A 35 -3.59 6.70 -2.99
CA ALA A 35 -3.02 7.15 -1.73
C ALA A 35 -3.63 6.40 -0.53
N ILE A 36 -2.81 6.12 0.47
CA ILE A 36 -3.23 5.65 1.79
C ILE A 36 -2.60 6.57 2.85
N SER A 37 -3.30 6.78 3.96
CA SER A 37 -2.75 7.55 5.07
C SER A 37 -1.60 6.79 5.73
N ASP A 38 -0.65 7.51 6.31
CA ASP A 38 0.46 6.90 7.06
C ASP A 38 -0.08 6.08 8.26
N GLU A 39 -1.20 6.51 8.86
CA GLU A 39 -1.89 5.83 9.96
C GLU A 39 -2.49 4.50 9.52
N ASP A 40 -3.24 4.49 8.41
CA ASP A 40 -3.87 3.27 7.88
C ASP A 40 -2.80 2.27 7.40
N TYR A 41 -1.74 2.75 6.76
CA TYR A 41 -0.59 1.93 6.39
C TYR A 41 0.06 1.29 7.62
N ALA A 42 0.34 2.08 8.66
CA ALA A 42 0.96 1.58 9.88
C ALA A 42 0.07 0.56 10.60
N ALA A 43 -1.23 0.82 10.68
CA ALA A 43 -2.21 -0.07 11.30
C ALA A 43 -2.34 -1.38 10.52
N PHE A 44 -2.28 -1.35 9.18
CA PHE A 44 -2.33 -2.56 8.36
C PHE A 44 -1.20 -3.55 8.68
N PHE A 45 0.03 -3.05 8.84
CA PHE A 45 1.20 -3.89 9.15
C PHE A 45 1.39 -4.17 10.64
N ASN A 46 0.83 -3.33 11.52
CA ASN A 46 0.84 -3.51 12.97
C ASN A 46 -0.60 -3.37 13.50
N PRO A 47 -1.46 -4.36 13.22
CA PRO A 47 -2.85 -4.29 13.62
C PRO A 47 -2.99 -4.30 15.15
N PRO A 48 -4.01 -3.63 15.71
CA PRO A 48 -4.33 -3.73 17.13
C PRO A 48 -4.69 -5.17 17.52
N ASP A 49 -4.58 -5.49 18.82
CA ASP A 49 -4.90 -6.82 19.33
C ASP A 49 -6.29 -7.30 18.91
N GLY A 50 -6.36 -8.52 18.39
CA GLY A 50 -7.59 -9.11 17.89
C GLY A 50 -7.92 -8.75 16.44
N CYS A 51 -7.17 -7.87 15.80
CA CYS A 51 -7.32 -7.55 14.39
C CYS A 51 -6.19 -8.13 13.52
N TYR A 52 -6.43 -8.21 12.22
CA TYR A 52 -5.45 -8.56 11.20
C TYR A 52 -5.66 -7.74 9.93
N GLY A 53 -4.58 -7.49 9.19
CA GLY A 53 -4.64 -6.80 7.90
C GLY A 53 -5.19 -7.72 6.80
N VAL A 54 -6.19 -7.24 6.06
CA VAL A 54 -6.79 -7.94 4.91
C VAL A 54 -6.62 -7.11 3.66
N PHE A 55 -6.13 -7.73 2.59
CA PHE A 55 -6.02 -7.12 1.27
C PHE A 55 -6.82 -7.93 0.24
N ASP A 56 -8.03 -7.47 -0.07
CA ASP A 56 -8.94 -8.09 -1.04
C ASP A 56 -9.33 -7.14 -2.19
N GLU A 57 -10.50 -7.33 -2.78
CA GLU A 57 -11.03 -6.52 -3.89
C GLU A 57 -11.51 -5.12 -3.47
N ALA A 58 -11.69 -4.86 -2.16
CA ALA A 58 -11.98 -3.54 -1.60
C ALA A 58 -10.71 -2.75 -1.24
N GLY A 59 -9.56 -3.43 -1.16
CA GLY A 59 -8.27 -2.84 -0.83
C GLY A 59 -7.77 -3.25 0.56
N PRO A 60 -6.77 -2.54 1.11
CA PRO A 60 -6.26 -2.81 2.44
C PRO A 60 -7.21 -2.30 3.52
N TYR A 61 -7.62 -3.17 4.45
CA TYR A 61 -8.38 -2.81 5.64
C TYR A 61 -8.03 -3.73 6.82
N LEU A 62 -8.60 -3.45 7.99
CA LEU A 62 -8.48 -4.27 9.19
C LEU A 62 -9.75 -5.06 9.44
N ASP A 63 -9.61 -6.35 9.75
CA ASP A 63 -10.69 -7.26 10.15
C ASP A 63 -10.39 -7.86 11.53
N GLY A 64 -11.41 -8.24 12.31
CA GLY A 64 -11.27 -8.76 13.68
C GLY A 64 -12.55 -9.35 14.26
#